data_AF-A0A7V9E734-F1
#
_entry.id   AF-A0A7V9E734-F1
#
_cell.length_a   1.000
_cell.length_b   1.000
_cell.length_c   1.000
_cell.angle_alpha   90.00
_cell.angle_beta   90.00
_cell.angle_gamma   90.00
#
_symmetry.space_group_name_H-M   'P 1'
#
loop_
_entity.id
_entity.type
_entity.pdbx_description
1 polymer ?
#
loop_
_entity_poly.entity_id
_entity_poly.type
_entity_poly.pdbx_seq_one_letter_code
_entity_poly.pdbx_strand_id
1 'polypeptide(L)'
;MTDLITGEPSVVAVGADLFADAVAAQSVPVERVDWQPPMAGTAADLATVAADPLRAEANARAVAAMLEVQAGLVDVRPAGELLGIGPGDFLHAGPPIAWDRASGPMRGALMGAAALEGLVEHPEEAAEFFASGNGYTLDPCHHHSAVGPMAGVVSASMWMFVIEDASTGRRTYCSLNEGLGKVLRYGAYGSDVLDRLRWMSKVLGPLLGHAARDTGPIDVTAILSQMLQMGDEAHNRNRAGTLMLLRDLTPSMITSGAPTDDIADAVRFVGGNDHFFLN
;
A
#
# COMPACT_ATOMS: atom_id res chain seq x y z
N MET A 1 -8.38 21.50 23.54
CA MET A 1 -8.08 20.18 24.14
C MET A 1 -8.26 20.16 25.66
N THR A 2 -8.57 21.30 26.29
CA THR A 2 -8.70 21.47 27.75
C THR A 2 -10.08 21.10 28.31
N ASP A 3 -11.11 20.94 27.46
CA ASP A 3 -12.49 20.67 27.88
C ASP A 3 -12.87 19.19 28.00
N LEU A 4 -11.94 18.26 27.72
CA LEU A 4 -12.24 16.82 27.76
C LEU A 4 -12.40 16.24 29.17
N ILE A 5 -12.02 16.99 30.21
CA ILE A 5 -11.99 16.53 31.61
C ILE A 5 -12.65 17.53 32.58
N THR A 6 -13.20 18.63 32.08
CA THR A 6 -13.79 19.71 32.90
C THR A 6 -15.33 19.71 32.88
N GLY A 7 -15.94 18.99 31.93
CA GLY A 7 -17.39 18.80 31.83
C GLY A 7 -17.87 17.46 32.42
N GLU A 8 -19.19 17.27 32.46
CA GLU A 8 -19.79 16.00 32.85
C GLU A 8 -19.43 14.92 31.81
N PRO A 9 -18.84 13.78 32.23
CA PRO A 9 -18.35 12.77 31.29
C PRO A 9 -19.52 12.09 30.58
N SER A 10 -19.43 11.97 29.25
CA SER A 10 -20.35 11.13 28.48
C SER A 10 -19.84 9.69 28.48
N VAL A 11 -20.66 8.73 28.93
CA VAL A 11 -20.29 7.33 29.01
C VAL A 11 -20.85 6.58 27.80
N VAL A 12 -19.96 5.94 27.04
CA VAL A 12 -20.32 5.02 25.95
C VAL A 12 -19.88 3.62 26.35
N ALA A 13 -20.81 2.67 26.39
CA ALA A 13 -20.55 1.27 26.71
C ALA A 13 -20.63 0.41 25.45
N VAL A 14 -19.59 -0.39 25.21
CA VAL A 14 -19.46 -1.29 24.07
C VAL A 14 -19.23 -2.71 24.60
N GLY A 15 -20.00 -3.69 24.12
CA GLY A 15 -19.83 -5.09 24.50
C GLY A 15 -20.70 -5.53 25.67
N ALA A 16 -20.12 -5.76 26.85
CA ALA A 16 -20.83 -6.39 27.96
C ALA A 16 -21.80 -5.43 28.69
N ASP A 17 -23.10 -5.74 28.64
CA ASP A 17 -24.17 -4.94 29.25
C ASP A 17 -24.01 -4.75 30.77
N LEU A 18 -23.30 -5.65 31.46
CA LEU A 18 -23.04 -5.56 32.90
C LEU A 18 -22.46 -4.19 33.31
N PHE A 19 -21.57 -3.61 32.50
CA PHE A 19 -20.98 -2.30 32.80
C PHE A 19 -21.95 -1.15 32.51
N ALA A 20 -22.72 -1.23 31.43
CA ALA A 20 -23.76 -0.26 31.12
C ALA A 20 -24.85 -0.24 32.21
N ASP A 21 -25.22 -1.42 32.72
CA ASP A 21 -26.23 -1.56 33.77
C ASP A 21 -25.74 -1.02 35.11
N ALA A 22 -24.47 -1.26 35.47
CA ALA A 22 -23.88 -0.70 36.68
C ALA A 22 -23.82 0.84 36.65
N VAL A 23 -23.57 1.44 35.48
CA VAL A 23 -23.58 2.89 35.28
C VAL A 23 -25.01 3.44 35.34
N ALA A 24 -25.97 2.78 34.66
CA ALA A 24 -27.37 3.18 34.67
C ALA A 24 -28.01 3.06 36.07
N ALA A 25 -27.65 2.05 36.86
CA ALA A 25 -28.12 1.87 38.24
C ALA A 25 -27.70 3.03 39.17
N GLN A 26 -26.64 3.75 38.81
CA GLN A 26 -26.17 4.96 39.50
C GLN A 26 -26.83 6.24 38.96
N SER A 27 -27.87 6.12 38.11
CA SER A 27 -28.55 7.24 37.45
C SER A 27 -27.65 8.08 36.53
N VAL A 28 -26.55 7.51 36.04
CA VAL A 28 -25.66 8.15 35.06
C VAL A 28 -26.12 7.79 33.64
N PRO A 29 -26.34 8.77 32.74
CA PRO A 29 -26.65 8.50 31.34
C PRO A 29 -25.52 7.71 30.64
N VAL A 30 -25.87 6.63 29.95
CA VAL A 30 -24.94 5.79 29.19
C VAL A 30 -25.50 5.49 27.80
N GLU A 31 -24.72 5.74 26.76
CA GLU A 31 -25.02 5.33 25.39
C GLU A 31 -24.50 3.90 25.18
N ARG A 32 -25.41 2.96 24.90
CA ARG A 32 -25.06 1.58 24.59
C ARG A 32 -24.81 1.47 23.09
N VAL A 33 -23.64 1.01 22.71
CA VAL A 33 -23.35 0.60 21.34
C VAL A 33 -23.77 -0.85 21.21
N ASP A 34 -24.68 -1.13 20.27
CA ASP A 34 -25.05 -2.50 19.86
C ASP A 34 -23.87 -3.13 19.10
N TRP A 35 -22.84 -3.45 19.87
CA TRP A 35 -21.67 -4.16 19.41
C TRP A 35 -21.97 -5.65 19.54
N GLN A 36 -22.00 -6.35 18.40
CA GLN A 36 -22.19 -7.79 18.35
C GLN A 36 -20.97 -8.46 17.72
N PRO A 37 -20.36 -9.47 18.36
CA PRO A 37 -19.56 -10.45 17.66
C PRO A 37 -20.47 -11.63 17.23
N PRO A 38 -19.97 -12.53 16.38
CA PRO A 38 -19.88 -12.47 14.91
C PRO A 38 -21.24 -12.62 14.18
N MET A 39 -21.23 -12.60 12.83
CA MET A 39 -22.41 -12.83 11.98
C MET A 39 -23.22 -14.06 12.41
N ALA A 40 -24.55 -13.97 12.36
CA ALA A 40 -25.43 -15.10 12.67
C ALA A 40 -25.00 -16.36 11.90
N GLY A 41 -24.86 -17.48 12.61
CA GLY A 41 -24.41 -18.76 12.04
C GLY A 41 -22.92 -19.08 12.25
N THR A 42 -22.09 -18.13 12.69
CA THR A 42 -20.63 -18.36 12.86
C THR A 42 -20.21 -18.76 14.28
N ALA A 43 -21.17 -18.95 15.19
CA ALA A 43 -20.89 -19.25 16.60
C ALA A 43 -20.13 -20.58 16.79
N ALA A 44 -20.46 -21.61 15.99
CA ALA A 44 -19.76 -22.89 16.05
C ALA A 44 -18.30 -22.75 15.58
N ASP A 45 -18.06 -22.06 14.46
CA ASP A 45 -16.72 -21.83 13.94
C ASP A 45 -15.86 -21.00 14.91
N LEU A 46 -16.43 -19.95 15.50
CA LEU A 46 -15.74 -19.20 16.54
C LEU A 46 -15.43 -20.06 17.77
N ALA A 47 -16.36 -20.90 18.21
CA ALA A 47 -16.11 -21.81 19.32
C ALA A 47 -14.98 -22.78 19.00
N THR A 48 -14.94 -23.33 17.78
CA THR A 48 -13.85 -24.17 17.28
C THR A 48 -12.51 -23.44 17.33
N VAL A 49 -12.41 -22.25 16.74
CA VAL A 49 -11.15 -21.47 16.73
C VAL A 49 -10.76 -21.04 18.15
N ALA A 50 -11.73 -20.61 18.97
CA ALA A 50 -11.45 -20.08 20.29
C ALA A 50 -11.01 -21.15 21.29
N ALA A 51 -11.54 -22.37 21.15
CA ALA A 51 -11.22 -23.52 22.00
C ALA A 51 -10.06 -24.38 21.46
N ASP A 52 -9.54 -24.09 20.27
CA ASP A 52 -8.41 -24.83 19.70
C ASP A 52 -7.18 -24.72 20.62
N PRO A 53 -6.70 -25.84 21.21
CA PRO A 53 -5.55 -25.81 22.11
C PRO A 53 -4.25 -25.36 21.42
N LEU A 54 -4.17 -25.46 20.08
CA LEU A 54 -3.01 -25.03 19.30
C LEU A 54 -2.98 -23.50 19.10
N ARG A 55 -4.10 -22.80 19.33
CA ARG A 55 -4.24 -21.37 19.01
C ARG A 55 -3.17 -20.51 19.69
N ALA A 56 -2.93 -20.72 20.99
CA ALA A 56 -2.01 -19.87 21.74
C ALA A 56 -0.58 -19.97 21.20
N GLU A 57 -0.10 -21.19 20.95
CA GLU A 57 1.23 -21.44 20.39
C GLU A 57 1.32 -21.00 18.92
N ALA A 58 0.29 -21.25 18.11
CA ALA A 58 0.23 -20.78 16.74
C ALA A 58 0.29 -19.25 16.64
N ASN A 59 -0.47 -18.54 17.49
CA ASN A 59 -0.45 -17.07 17.55
C ASN A 59 0.91 -16.54 18.02
N ALA A 60 1.51 -17.15 19.05
CA ALA A 60 2.83 -16.76 19.53
C ALA A 60 3.89 -16.89 18.42
N ARG A 61 3.88 -18.00 17.67
CA ARG A 61 4.76 -18.20 16.51
C ARG A 61 4.50 -17.19 15.40
N ALA A 62 3.25 -16.91 15.08
CA ALA A 62 2.90 -15.93 14.03
C ALA A 62 3.34 -14.51 14.40
N VAL A 63 3.11 -14.08 15.64
CA VAL A 63 3.54 -12.77 16.14
C VAL A 63 5.07 -12.67 16.19
N ALA A 64 5.76 -13.70 16.68
CA ALA A 64 7.22 -13.73 16.67
C ALA A 64 7.77 -13.60 15.23
N ALA A 65 7.25 -14.39 14.30
CA ALA A 65 7.66 -14.33 12.90
C ALA A 65 7.41 -12.95 12.27
N MET A 66 6.31 -12.25 12.62
CA MET A 66 6.05 -10.89 12.15
C MET A 66 7.03 -9.87 12.74
N LEU A 67 7.33 -9.97 14.04
CA LEU A 67 8.21 -9.04 14.76
C LEU A 67 9.70 -9.24 14.41
N GLU A 68 10.08 -10.44 14.00
CA GLU A 68 11.47 -10.79 13.61
C GLU A 68 11.85 -10.25 12.22
N VAL A 69 10.89 -9.85 11.38
CA VAL A 69 11.16 -9.32 10.04
C VAL A 69 12.02 -8.06 10.11
N GLN A 70 13.13 -8.05 9.36
CA GLN A 70 13.94 -6.87 9.12
C GLN A 70 13.90 -6.51 7.64
N ALA A 71 13.06 -5.54 7.29
CA ALA A 71 12.76 -5.17 5.92
C ALA A 71 13.85 -4.25 5.35
N GLY A 72 14.52 -4.71 4.30
CA GLY A 72 15.48 -3.91 3.53
C GLY A 72 14.94 -3.59 2.14
N LEU A 73 15.03 -2.34 1.70
CA LEU A 73 14.86 -2.00 0.29
C LEU A 73 16.14 -2.39 -0.45
N VAL A 74 16.04 -3.39 -1.32
CA VAL A 74 17.21 -3.97 -2.02
C VAL A 74 17.26 -3.61 -3.50
N ASP A 75 16.12 -3.26 -4.10
CA ASP A 75 16.06 -2.89 -5.52
C ASP A 75 14.76 -2.14 -5.87
N VAL A 76 14.71 -1.57 -7.07
CA VAL A 76 13.50 -1.05 -7.72
C VAL A 76 13.50 -1.56 -9.15
N ARG A 77 12.45 -2.27 -9.58
CA ARG A 77 12.40 -2.96 -10.88
C ARG A 77 11.00 -3.00 -11.50
N PRO A 78 10.87 -3.23 -12.83
CA PRO A 78 9.58 -3.40 -13.48
C PRO A 78 8.79 -4.59 -12.93
N ALA A 79 7.47 -4.43 -12.78
CA ALA A 79 6.56 -5.42 -12.24
C ALA A 79 6.56 -6.71 -13.08
N GLY A 80 6.63 -6.62 -14.40
CA GLY A 80 6.66 -7.79 -15.29
C GLY A 80 7.86 -8.70 -15.03
N GLU A 81 9.01 -8.12 -14.69
CA GLU A 81 10.22 -8.89 -14.33
C GLU A 81 10.13 -9.53 -12.94
N LEU A 82 9.47 -8.85 -12.00
CA LEU A 82 9.39 -9.28 -10.60
C LEU A 82 8.29 -10.32 -10.36
N LEU A 83 7.14 -10.11 -11.00
CA LEU A 83 5.91 -10.87 -10.75
C LEU A 83 5.57 -11.85 -11.88
N GLY A 84 6.34 -11.84 -12.98
CA GLY A 84 6.10 -12.72 -14.13
C GLY A 84 4.83 -12.41 -14.90
N ILE A 85 4.35 -11.16 -14.83
CA ILE A 85 3.12 -10.68 -15.48
C ILE A 85 3.43 -10.02 -16.83
N GLY A 86 2.57 -10.24 -17.82
CA GLY A 86 2.65 -9.63 -19.15
C GLY A 86 1.82 -8.34 -19.29
N PRO A 87 1.86 -7.69 -20.46
CA PRO A 87 1.11 -6.44 -20.72
C PRO A 87 -0.41 -6.56 -20.54
N GLY A 88 -0.98 -7.75 -20.72
CA GLY A 88 -2.41 -8.04 -20.51
C GLY A 88 -2.77 -8.49 -19.09
N ASP A 89 -1.80 -8.56 -18.19
CA ASP A 89 -2.02 -9.03 -16.82
C ASP A 89 -2.03 -7.83 -15.87
N PHE A 90 -3.15 -7.67 -15.17
CA PHE A 90 -3.37 -6.56 -14.25
C PHE A 90 -3.53 -7.08 -12.83
N LEU A 91 -2.85 -6.43 -11.89
CA LEU A 91 -3.08 -6.67 -10.47
C LEU A 91 -3.87 -5.53 -9.85
N HIS A 92 -4.53 -5.78 -8.73
CA HIS A 92 -5.29 -4.75 -8.01
C HIS A 92 -5.25 -4.92 -6.48
N ALA A 93 -5.64 -3.86 -5.75
CA ALA A 93 -5.80 -3.93 -4.29
C ALA A 93 -7.04 -4.74 -3.88
N GLY A 94 -7.01 -5.28 -2.65
CA GLY A 94 -8.15 -5.97 -2.04
C GLY A 94 -8.33 -7.43 -2.46
N PRO A 95 -9.45 -8.08 -2.09
CA PRO A 95 -9.73 -9.47 -2.43
C PRO A 95 -10.17 -9.62 -3.89
N PRO A 96 -10.22 -10.86 -4.44
CA PRO A 96 -10.58 -11.10 -5.84
C PRO A 96 -11.87 -10.40 -6.26
N ILE A 97 -11.80 -9.65 -7.37
CA ILE A 97 -12.93 -8.92 -7.92
C ILE A 97 -12.91 -8.98 -9.46
N ALA A 98 -14.09 -9.04 -10.06
CA ALA A 98 -14.24 -8.94 -11.50
C ALA A 98 -14.53 -7.50 -11.92
N TRP A 99 -14.25 -7.17 -13.19
CA TRP A 99 -14.43 -5.84 -13.76
C TRP A 99 -15.84 -5.25 -13.56
N ASP A 100 -16.87 -6.08 -13.72
CA ASP A 100 -18.29 -5.70 -13.55
C ASP A 100 -18.64 -5.28 -12.12
N ARG A 101 -17.85 -5.72 -11.13
CA ARG A 101 -17.98 -5.35 -9.71
C ARG A 101 -16.98 -4.28 -9.28
N ALA A 102 -15.96 -3.98 -10.08
CA ALA A 102 -14.98 -2.95 -9.77
C ALA A 102 -15.63 -1.57 -9.64
N SER A 103 -15.15 -0.78 -8.67
CA SER A 103 -15.60 0.60 -8.45
C SER A 103 -15.15 1.51 -9.60
N GLY A 104 -15.79 2.67 -9.75
CA GLY A 104 -15.41 3.66 -10.76
C GLY A 104 -13.91 4.02 -10.75
N PRO A 105 -13.31 4.36 -9.59
CA PRO A 105 -11.88 4.61 -9.49
C PRO A 105 -11.01 3.42 -9.92
N MET A 106 -11.36 2.20 -9.51
CA MET A 106 -10.62 1.01 -9.90
C MET A 106 -10.70 0.75 -11.41
N ARG A 107 -11.88 0.94 -12.01
CA ARG A 107 -12.06 0.86 -13.47
C ARG A 107 -11.21 1.89 -14.21
N GLY A 108 -11.23 3.14 -13.76
CA GLY A 108 -10.41 4.20 -14.34
C GLY A 108 -8.91 3.88 -14.26
N ALA A 109 -8.45 3.32 -13.14
CA ALA A 109 -7.07 2.90 -12.97
C ALA A 109 -6.68 1.76 -13.93
N LEU A 110 -7.54 0.76 -14.11
CA LEU A 110 -7.34 -0.33 -15.07
C LEU A 110 -7.32 0.18 -16.52
N MET A 111 -8.21 1.10 -16.86
CA MET A 111 -8.25 1.73 -18.19
C MET A 111 -6.96 2.50 -18.49
N GLY A 112 -6.48 3.30 -17.54
CA GLY A 112 -5.21 4.00 -17.68
C GLY A 112 -4.02 3.05 -17.77
N ALA A 113 -4.02 1.96 -17.01
CA ALA A 113 -2.99 0.93 -17.10
C ALA A 113 -3.00 0.22 -18.47
N ALA A 114 -4.16 -0.12 -19.02
CA ALA A 114 -4.26 -0.72 -20.35
C ALA A 114 -3.71 0.20 -21.45
N ALA A 115 -3.96 1.51 -21.36
CA ALA A 115 -3.37 2.50 -22.25
C ALA A 115 -1.86 2.70 -22.02
N LEU A 116 -1.39 2.57 -20.77
CA LEU A 116 0.05 2.62 -20.45
C LEU A 116 0.80 1.46 -21.10
N GLU A 117 0.22 0.26 -21.07
CA GLU A 117 0.77 -0.94 -21.70
C GLU A 117 0.56 -0.99 -23.23
N GLY A 118 -0.15 0.00 -23.80
CA GLY A 118 -0.39 0.09 -25.24
C GLY A 118 -1.38 -0.95 -25.77
N LEU A 119 -2.25 -1.51 -24.92
CA LEU A 119 -3.33 -2.41 -25.34
C LEU A 119 -4.46 -1.67 -26.06
N VAL A 120 -4.62 -0.40 -25.74
CA VAL A 120 -5.56 0.54 -26.37
C VAL A 120 -4.87 1.87 -26.63
N GLU A 121 -5.36 2.64 -27.61
CA GLU A 121 -4.82 3.96 -27.90
C GLU A 121 -5.39 5.02 -26.95
N HIS A 122 -6.70 4.90 -26.65
CA HIS A 122 -7.40 5.77 -25.72
C HIS A 122 -7.92 4.99 -24.50
N PRO A 123 -7.69 5.46 -23.26
CA PRO A 123 -8.16 4.76 -22.05
C PRO A 123 -9.65 4.41 -22.07
N GLU A 124 -10.48 5.24 -22.69
CA GLU A 124 -11.93 5.02 -22.82
C GLU A 124 -12.28 3.73 -23.58
N GLU A 125 -11.44 3.33 -24.54
CA GLU A 125 -11.63 2.09 -25.32
C GLU A 125 -11.42 0.84 -24.46
N ALA A 126 -10.65 0.94 -23.38
CA ALA A 126 -10.38 -0.20 -22.50
C ALA A 126 -11.63 -0.70 -21.77
N ALA A 127 -12.68 0.11 -21.64
CA ALA A 127 -13.91 -0.32 -20.99
C ALA A 127 -14.58 -1.50 -21.73
N GLU A 128 -14.59 -1.45 -23.06
CA GLU A 128 -15.12 -2.55 -23.89
C GLU A 128 -14.19 -3.76 -23.86
N PHE A 129 -12.87 -3.54 -23.88
CA PHE A 129 -11.86 -4.58 -23.73
C PHE A 129 -12.06 -5.37 -22.42
N PHE A 130 -12.15 -4.71 -21.28
CA PHE A 130 -12.37 -5.37 -20.00
C PHE A 130 -13.77 -6.00 -19.88
N ALA A 131 -14.80 -5.36 -20.45
CA ALA A 131 -16.16 -5.92 -20.48
C ALA A 131 -16.27 -7.19 -21.35
N SER A 132 -15.40 -7.34 -22.36
CA SER A 132 -15.36 -8.54 -23.20
C SER A 132 -14.93 -9.80 -22.42
N GLY A 133 -14.22 -9.62 -21.30
CA GLY A 133 -13.69 -10.71 -20.47
C GLY A 133 -12.58 -11.54 -21.12
N ASN A 134 -12.07 -11.14 -22.29
CA ASN A 134 -11.07 -11.88 -23.05
C ASN A 134 -9.78 -11.07 -23.20
N GLY A 135 -8.64 -11.77 -23.19
CA GLY A 135 -7.34 -11.16 -23.49
C GLY A 135 -6.68 -10.40 -22.34
N TYR A 136 -7.20 -10.51 -21.11
CA TYR A 136 -6.56 -10.00 -19.91
C TYR A 136 -6.69 -10.96 -18.72
N THR A 137 -5.85 -10.77 -17.71
CA THR A 137 -6.06 -11.31 -16.37
C THR A 137 -6.19 -10.18 -15.35
N LEU A 138 -6.97 -10.42 -14.30
CA LEU A 138 -7.15 -9.49 -13.19
C LEU A 138 -7.10 -10.27 -11.88
N ASP A 139 -6.09 -10.00 -11.05
CA ASP A 139 -5.83 -10.76 -9.82
C ASP A 139 -5.37 -9.85 -8.67
N PRO A 140 -5.65 -10.15 -7.39
CA PRO A 140 -5.15 -9.37 -6.28
C PRO A 140 -3.62 -9.33 -6.19
N CYS A 141 -3.05 -8.18 -5.88
CA CYS A 141 -1.61 -8.06 -5.56
C CYS A 141 -1.17 -9.06 -4.48
N HIS A 142 -2.04 -9.36 -3.49
CA HIS A 142 -1.73 -10.26 -2.38
C HIS A 142 -1.46 -11.72 -2.81
N HIS A 143 -1.91 -12.13 -4.00
CA HIS A 143 -1.56 -13.45 -4.55
C HIS A 143 -0.13 -13.50 -5.13
N HIS A 144 0.49 -12.34 -5.36
CA HIS A 144 1.79 -12.18 -6.02
C HIS A 144 2.85 -11.59 -5.07
N SER A 145 2.67 -11.77 -3.76
CA SER A 145 3.53 -11.15 -2.73
C SER A 145 3.68 -9.64 -2.92
N ALA A 146 2.62 -8.98 -3.39
CA ALA A 146 2.62 -7.55 -3.66
C ALA A 146 1.47 -6.85 -2.92
N VAL A 147 1.62 -5.55 -2.73
CA VAL A 147 0.57 -4.66 -2.24
C VAL A 147 0.49 -3.42 -3.14
N GLY A 148 -0.73 -2.93 -3.34
CA GLY A 148 -1.00 -1.72 -4.11
C GLY A 148 -1.87 -0.77 -3.31
N PRO A 149 -1.52 0.52 -3.18
CA PRO A 149 -2.33 1.48 -2.43
C PRO A 149 -3.59 1.89 -3.22
N MET A 150 -4.69 2.12 -2.52
CA MET A 150 -5.95 2.64 -3.08
C MET A 150 -6.56 1.68 -4.12
N ALA A 151 -6.71 2.06 -5.39
CA ALA A 151 -7.08 1.11 -6.44
C ALA A 151 -6.02 0.00 -6.60
N GLY A 152 -4.77 0.33 -6.29
CA GLY A 152 -3.63 -0.59 -6.28
C GLY A 152 -3.38 -1.28 -7.61
N VAL A 153 -3.74 -0.64 -8.73
CA VAL A 153 -3.53 -1.22 -10.04
C VAL A 153 -2.04 -1.28 -10.34
N VAL A 154 -1.57 -2.46 -10.75
CA VAL A 154 -0.20 -2.70 -11.22
C VAL A 154 -0.27 -3.38 -12.57
N SER A 155 0.49 -2.86 -13.55
CA SER A 155 0.70 -3.47 -14.86
C SER A 155 2.19 -3.70 -15.12
N ALA A 156 2.52 -4.52 -16.12
CA ALA A 156 3.88 -5.04 -16.32
C ALA A 156 4.99 -3.98 -16.41
N SER A 157 4.73 -2.82 -17.04
CA SER A 157 5.72 -1.75 -17.22
C SER A 157 5.88 -0.81 -16.02
N MET A 158 5.02 -0.94 -15.00
CA MET A 158 5.13 -0.14 -13.76
C MET A 158 6.31 -0.61 -12.92
N TRP A 159 6.98 0.33 -12.26
CA TRP A 159 8.11 0.02 -11.39
C TRP A 159 7.66 -0.20 -9.94
N MET A 160 8.34 -1.11 -9.26
CA MET A 160 8.03 -1.52 -7.90
C MET A 160 9.27 -1.52 -7.02
N PHE A 161 9.10 -1.16 -5.76
CA PHE A 161 10.07 -1.44 -4.70
C PHE A 161 10.19 -2.94 -4.48
N VAL A 162 11.42 -3.40 -4.27
CA VAL A 162 11.74 -4.77 -3.85
C VAL A 162 12.18 -4.71 -2.40
N ILE A 163 11.31 -5.16 -1.51
CA ILE A 163 11.61 -5.28 -0.09
C ILE A 163 11.98 -6.72 0.21
N GLU A 164 13.11 -6.93 0.87
CA GLU A 164 13.60 -8.24 1.27
C GLU A 164 13.78 -8.30 2.78
N ASP A 165 13.31 -9.38 3.40
CA ASP A 165 13.69 -9.71 4.77
C ASP A 165 15.07 -10.36 4.76
N ALA A 166 16.07 -9.68 5.31
CA ALA A 166 17.46 -10.13 5.31
C ALA A 166 17.66 -11.49 5.99
N SER A 167 16.79 -11.88 6.92
CA SER A 167 16.91 -13.13 7.66
C SER A 167 16.42 -14.35 6.88
N THR A 168 15.36 -14.18 6.07
CA THR A 168 14.70 -15.28 5.35
C THR A 168 14.88 -15.24 3.84
N GLY A 169 15.32 -14.10 3.29
CA GLY A 169 15.38 -13.85 1.85
C GLY A 169 14.00 -13.71 1.19
N ARG A 170 12.91 -13.66 1.96
CA ARG A 170 11.56 -13.47 1.42
C ARG A 170 11.41 -12.06 0.89
N ARG A 171 10.71 -11.92 -0.23
CA ARG A 171 10.48 -10.64 -0.90
C ARG A 171 9.00 -10.27 -0.95
N THR A 172 8.75 -8.98 -0.83
CA THR A 172 7.45 -8.35 -1.10
C THR A 172 7.63 -7.10 -1.95
N TYR A 173 6.58 -6.69 -2.64
CA TYR A 173 6.64 -5.65 -3.66
C TYR A 173 5.54 -4.61 -3.49
N CYS A 174 5.86 -3.35 -3.78
CA CYS A 174 4.85 -2.28 -3.89
C CYS A 174 5.19 -1.37 -5.06
N SER A 175 4.18 -0.90 -5.80
CA SER A 175 4.38 0.06 -6.89
C SER A 175 4.92 1.39 -6.38
N LEU A 176 5.66 2.14 -7.21
CA LEU A 176 6.11 3.48 -6.83
C LEU A 176 4.93 4.44 -6.66
N ASN A 177 5.06 5.38 -5.72
CA ASN A 177 4.09 6.45 -5.55
C ASN A 177 4.21 7.48 -6.69
N GLU A 178 3.14 7.61 -7.46
CA GLU A 178 3.06 8.46 -8.66
C GLU A 178 2.80 9.95 -8.39
N GLY A 179 2.84 10.40 -7.13
CA GLY A 179 2.72 11.80 -6.75
C GLY A 179 1.38 12.14 -6.09
N LEU A 180 1.06 13.45 -6.10
CA LEU A 180 -0.12 14.04 -5.48
C LEU A 180 -1.11 14.56 -6.53
N GLY A 181 -2.39 14.66 -6.15
CA GLY A 181 -3.44 15.22 -7.01
C GLY A 181 -4.02 14.18 -7.97
N LYS A 182 -3.95 14.42 -9.28
CA LYS A 182 -4.47 13.51 -10.31
C LYS A 182 -3.49 12.37 -10.53
N VAL A 183 -3.90 11.18 -10.11
CA VAL A 183 -3.05 9.98 -10.04
C VAL A 183 -3.86 8.73 -10.35
N LEU A 184 -3.23 7.73 -10.98
CA LEU A 184 -3.86 6.48 -11.42
C LEU A 184 -4.47 5.68 -10.26
N ARG A 185 -3.85 5.64 -9.10
CA ARG A 185 -4.35 4.93 -7.90
C ARG A 185 -5.68 5.46 -7.37
N TYR A 186 -6.07 6.68 -7.78
CA TYR A 186 -7.40 7.24 -7.54
C TYR A 186 -8.32 7.17 -8.77
N GLY A 187 -7.88 6.48 -9.82
CA GLY A 187 -8.63 6.26 -11.05
C GLY A 187 -8.51 7.36 -12.10
N ALA A 188 -7.57 8.31 -11.96
CA ALA A 188 -7.33 9.32 -12.98
C ALA A 188 -6.42 8.77 -14.09
N TYR A 189 -6.79 8.98 -15.34
CA TYR A 189 -6.08 8.45 -16.52
C TYR A 189 -5.89 9.51 -17.62
N GLY A 190 -5.89 10.79 -17.26
CA GLY A 190 -5.61 11.89 -18.19
C GLY A 190 -4.18 11.81 -18.75
N SER A 191 -3.91 12.55 -19.83
CA SER A 191 -2.59 12.57 -20.47
C SER A 191 -1.47 12.95 -19.49
N ASP A 192 -1.74 13.89 -18.58
CA ASP A 192 -0.79 14.29 -17.54
C ASP A 192 -0.43 13.17 -16.56
N VAL A 193 -1.34 12.21 -16.32
CA VAL A 193 -1.08 11.01 -15.52
C VAL A 193 -0.24 10.01 -16.30
N LEU A 194 -0.64 9.69 -17.54
CA LEU A 194 0.07 8.71 -18.37
C LEU A 194 1.49 9.18 -18.72
N ASP A 195 1.67 10.46 -19.04
CA ASP A 195 2.98 11.03 -19.32
C ASP A 195 3.90 10.98 -18.10
N ARG A 196 3.34 11.17 -16.90
CA ARG A 196 4.07 11.03 -15.64
C ARG A 196 4.49 9.58 -15.40
N LEU A 197 3.59 8.62 -15.59
CA LEU A 197 3.91 7.20 -15.45
C LEU A 197 4.98 6.75 -16.45
N ARG A 198 4.90 7.22 -17.70
CA ARG A 198 5.93 6.99 -18.73
C ARG A 198 7.27 7.61 -18.34
N TRP A 199 7.27 8.83 -17.80
CA TRP A 199 8.47 9.46 -17.25
C TRP A 199 9.03 8.66 -16.08
N MET A 200 8.18 8.17 -15.17
CA MET A 200 8.61 7.32 -14.07
C MET A 200 9.29 6.05 -14.58
N SER A 201 8.74 5.38 -15.59
CA SER A 201 9.35 4.19 -16.17
C SER A 201 10.64 4.47 -16.96
N LYS A 202 10.76 5.66 -17.55
CA LYS A 202 11.95 6.06 -18.34
C LYS A 202 13.09 6.61 -17.49
N VAL A 203 12.77 7.31 -16.39
CA VAL A 203 13.74 8.11 -15.62
C VAL A 203 13.77 7.68 -14.15
N LEU A 204 12.65 7.86 -13.43
CA LEU A 204 12.62 7.68 -11.98
C LEU A 204 12.96 6.25 -11.56
N GLY A 205 12.26 5.25 -12.11
CA GLY A 205 12.43 3.84 -11.79
C GLY A 205 13.85 3.35 -12.02
N PRO A 206 14.43 3.51 -13.23
CA PRO A 206 15.82 3.15 -13.49
C PRO A 206 16.82 3.82 -12.55
N LEU A 207 16.64 5.11 -12.25
CA LEU A 207 17.54 5.85 -11.37
C LEU A 207 17.45 5.36 -9.91
N LEU A 208 16.25 5.13 -9.40
CA LEU A 208 16.05 4.54 -8.07
C LEU A 208 16.56 3.11 -7.98
N GLY A 209 16.37 2.30 -9.02
CA GLY A 209 16.88 0.94 -9.07
C GLY A 209 18.40 0.89 -9.08
N HIS A 210 19.05 1.78 -9.82
CA HIS A 210 20.50 1.95 -9.74
C HIS A 210 20.93 2.35 -8.33
N ALA A 211 20.30 3.38 -7.75
CA ALA A 211 20.68 3.92 -6.45
C ALA A 211 20.49 2.90 -5.31
N ALA A 212 19.40 2.13 -5.33
CA ALA A 212 19.15 1.08 -4.34
C ALA A 212 20.21 -0.02 -4.41
N ARG A 213 20.60 -0.47 -5.61
CA ARG A 213 21.62 -1.51 -5.79
C ARG A 213 23.03 -1.05 -5.40
N ASP A 214 23.38 0.20 -5.69
CA ASP A 214 24.71 0.76 -5.41
C ASP A 214 24.88 1.17 -3.94
N THR A 215 23.82 1.70 -3.31
CA THR A 215 23.83 2.01 -1.86
C THR A 215 23.90 0.73 -1.02
N GLY A 216 23.33 -0.37 -1.52
CA GLY A 216 23.06 -1.58 -0.76
C GLY A 216 21.74 -1.49 0.00
N PRO A 217 21.36 -2.56 0.74
CA PRO A 217 20.07 -2.63 1.40
C PRO A 217 19.82 -1.45 2.35
N ILE A 218 18.76 -0.69 2.10
CA ILE A 218 18.32 0.40 2.99
C ILE A 218 17.37 -0.19 4.03
N ASP A 219 17.69 -0.02 5.31
CA ASP A 219 16.92 -0.56 6.44
C ASP A 219 15.61 0.22 6.64
N VAL A 220 14.54 -0.29 6.02
CA VAL A 220 13.18 0.29 6.08
C VAL A 220 12.61 0.17 7.49
N THR A 221 12.90 -0.93 8.21
CA THR A 221 12.47 -1.11 9.61
C THR A 221 13.07 -0.03 10.53
N ALA A 222 14.34 0.31 10.34
CA ALA A 222 14.99 1.41 11.07
C ALA A 222 14.41 2.78 10.69
N ILE A 223 14.13 3.04 9.41
CA ILE A 223 13.48 4.28 8.98
C ILE A 223 12.09 4.41 9.60
N LEU A 224 11.28 3.35 9.59
CA LEU A 224 9.96 3.30 10.23
C LEU A 224 10.05 3.63 11.72
N SER A 225 11.02 3.02 12.42
CA SER A 225 11.24 3.26 13.85
C SER A 225 11.63 4.72 14.15
N GLN A 226 12.40 5.36 13.27
CA GLN A 226 12.82 6.75 13.42
C GLN A 226 11.70 7.73 13.05
N MET A 227 10.96 7.49 11.95
CA MET A 227 9.92 8.42 11.50
C MET A 227 8.77 8.51 12.51
N LEU A 228 8.43 7.41 13.20
CA LEU A 228 7.46 7.41 14.30
C LEU A 228 7.87 8.38 15.43
N GLN A 229 9.16 8.42 15.77
CA GLN A 229 9.70 9.37 16.77
C GLN A 229 9.75 10.81 16.26
N MET A 230 9.65 11.01 14.94
CA MET A 230 9.60 12.32 14.28
C MET A 230 8.16 12.79 13.98
N GLY A 231 7.15 12.05 14.47
CA GLY A 231 5.74 12.42 14.38
C GLY A 231 5.04 12.00 13.09
N ASP A 232 5.65 11.12 12.30
CA ASP A 232 4.98 10.39 11.23
C ASP A 232 4.26 9.15 11.80
N GLU A 233 3.32 8.57 11.03
CA GLU A 233 2.60 7.33 11.44
C GLU A 233 2.64 6.22 10.39
N ALA A 234 3.42 6.39 9.33
CA ALA A 234 3.67 5.40 8.28
C ALA A 234 2.45 5.01 7.42
N HIS A 235 1.41 5.86 7.40
CA HIS A 235 0.24 5.68 6.54
C HIS A 235 -0.21 7.01 5.90
N ASN A 236 -0.82 7.91 6.66
CA ASN A 236 -1.22 9.24 6.18
C ASN A 236 -0.09 10.27 6.17
N ARG A 237 0.91 10.12 7.03
CA ARG A 237 2.01 11.08 7.17
C ARG A 237 3.34 10.33 7.11
N ASN A 238 4.12 10.61 6.06
CA ASN A 238 5.38 9.92 5.74
C ASN A 238 6.52 10.88 5.35
N ARG A 239 6.45 12.13 5.80
CA ARG A 239 7.39 13.18 5.41
C ARG A 239 8.82 12.89 5.89
N ALA A 240 8.99 12.48 7.14
CA ALA A 240 10.30 12.12 7.69
C ALA A 240 10.85 10.87 7.00
N GLY A 241 10.00 9.84 6.79
CA GLY A 241 10.37 8.62 6.06
C GLY A 241 10.87 8.92 4.64
N THR A 242 10.11 9.72 3.88
CA THR A 242 10.47 10.14 2.52
C THR A 242 11.80 10.88 2.47
N LEU A 243 12.06 11.79 3.41
CA LEU A 243 13.32 12.55 3.44
C LEU A 243 14.51 11.69 3.86
N MET A 244 14.32 10.71 4.75
CA MET A 244 15.38 9.76 5.12
C MET A 244 15.72 8.83 3.95
N LEU A 245 14.72 8.31 3.24
CA LEU A 245 14.92 7.53 2.02
C LEU A 245 15.71 8.33 0.97
N LEU A 246 15.34 9.59 0.75
CA LEU A 246 16.07 10.48 -0.14
C LEU A 246 17.50 10.72 0.30
N ARG A 247 17.74 10.97 1.60
CA ARG A 247 19.09 11.16 2.15
C ARG A 247 19.99 9.98 1.80
N ASP A 248 19.47 8.76 1.87
CA ASP A 248 20.25 7.54 1.66
C ASP A 248 20.48 7.25 0.16
N LEU A 249 19.49 7.50 -0.71
CA LEU A 249 19.60 7.23 -2.15
C LEU A 249 20.32 8.34 -2.94
N THR A 250 20.17 9.61 -2.54
CA THR A 250 20.64 10.76 -3.33
C THR A 250 22.14 10.73 -3.65
N PRO A 251 23.06 10.36 -2.73
CA PRO A 251 24.48 10.27 -3.05
C PRO A 251 24.76 9.35 -4.24
N SER A 252 24.15 8.16 -4.25
CA SER A 252 24.29 7.20 -5.35
C SER A 252 23.67 7.72 -6.66
N MET A 253 22.50 8.39 -6.57
CA MET A 253 21.90 9.04 -7.73
C MET A 253 22.85 10.07 -8.36
N ILE A 254 23.54 10.89 -7.55
CA ILE A 254 24.51 11.90 -8.00
C ILE A 254 25.71 11.26 -8.71
N THR A 255 26.21 10.13 -8.20
CA THR A 255 27.38 9.45 -8.76
C THR A 255 27.06 8.45 -9.88
N SER A 256 25.78 8.23 -10.19
CA SER A 256 25.30 7.27 -11.20
C SER A 256 25.74 7.57 -12.64
N GLY A 257 26.14 8.82 -12.93
CA GLY A 257 26.40 9.29 -14.29
C GLY A 257 25.13 9.60 -15.10
N ALA A 258 23.94 9.53 -14.49
CA ALA A 258 22.71 10.01 -15.09
C ALA A 258 22.75 11.53 -15.34
N PRO A 259 21.96 12.06 -16.30
CA PRO A 259 21.87 13.50 -16.52
C PRO A 259 21.49 14.25 -15.23
N THR A 260 22.17 15.37 -14.96
CA THR A 260 21.92 16.17 -13.75
C THR A 260 20.46 16.61 -13.64
N ASP A 261 19.82 16.94 -14.76
CA ASP A 261 18.41 17.34 -14.81
C ASP A 261 17.49 16.19 -14.41
N ASP A 262 17.76 14.96 -14.86
CA ASP A 262 17.00 13.76 -14.47
C ASP A 262 17.10 13.49 -12.96
N ILE A 263 18.31 13.64 -12.40
CA ILE A 263 18.54 13.49 -10.95
C ILE A 263 17.78 14.58 -10.18
N ALA A 264 17.87 15.83 -10.62
CA ALA A 264 17.18 16.95 -9.98
C ALA A 264 15.66 16.79 -10.03
N ASP A 265 15.12 16.32 -11.16
CA ASP A 265 13.70 16.06 -11.34
C ASP A 265 13.22 14.91 -10.47
N ALA A 266 13.98 13.82 -10.36
CA ALA A 266 13.67 12.70 -9.46
C ALA A 266 13.67 13.15 -7.99
N VAL A 267 14.70 13.86 -7.54
CA VAL A 267 14.77 14.37 -6.16
C VAL A 267 13.62 15.34 -5.86
N ARG A 268 13.27 16.23 -6.81
CA ARG A 268 12.14 17.15 -6.66
C ARG A 268 10.81 16.41 -6.61
N PHE A 269 10.64 15.39 -7.43
CA PHE A 269 9.43 14.58 -7.48
C PHE A 269 9.21 13.83 -6.16
N VAL A 270 10.23 13.13 -5.67
CA VAL A 270 10.16 12.39 -4.40
C VAL A 270 10.01 13.36 -3.22
N GLY A 271 10.82 14.41 -3.16
CA GLY A 271 10.82 15.36 -2.04
C GLY A 271 9.59 16.26 -1.99
N GLY A 272 8.91 16.47 -3.11
CA GLY A 272 7.61 17.15 -3.19
C GLY A 272 6.42 16.24 -2.89
N ASN A 273 6.65 14.94 -2.69
CA ASN A 273 5.64 13.93 -2.44
C ASN A 273 5.82 13.33 -1.04
N ASP A 274 5.18 13.95 -0.03
CA ASP A 274 5.26 13.49 1.36
C ASP A 274 4.72 12.06 1.58
N HIS A 275 4.08 11.44 0.58
CA HIS A 275 3.63 10.05 0.61
C HIS A 275 4.58 9.09 -0.12
N PHE A 276 5.76 9.51 -0.60
CA PHE A 276 6.58 8.62 -1.41
C PHE A 276 6.99 7.34 -0.67
N PHE A 277 7.36 7.47 0.61
CA PHE A 277 7.71 6.34 1.51
C PHE A 277 6.50 5.50 1.98
N LEU A 278 5.26 5.93 1.74
CA LEU A 278 4.07 5.13 2.07
C LEU A 278 4.06 3.79 1.32
N ASN A 279 4.51 3.84 0.07
CA ASN A 279 4.62 2.69 -0.81
C ASN A 279 5.97 2.02 -0.60
#